data_AF-D3UT04-F1
#
_entry.id   AF-D3UT04-F1
#
_cell.length_a   1.000
_cell.length_b   1.000
_cell.length_c   1.000
_cell.angle_alpha   90.00
_cell.angle_beta   90.00
_cell.angle_gamma   90.00
#
_symmetry.space_group_name_H-M   'P 1'
#
loop_
_entity.id
_entity.type
_entity.pdbx_description
1 polymer ?
#
loop_
_entity_poly.entity_id
_entity_poly.type
_entity_poly.pdbx_seq_one_letter_code
_entity_poly.pdbx_strand_id
1 'polypeptide(L)'
;MINKESSTSLRKKRHLRLRKKIIGTSERPRLNVFYSKKYFYVQIIDDKNKVTLCSAHSKEIKASIINNKVAADIGRIIAHK
;
A
#
# COMPACT_ATOMS: atom_id res chain seq x y z
N MET A 1 -21.09 -26.38 8.35
CA MET A 1 -20.97 -24.97 7.89
C MET A 1 -19.51 -24.67 7.63
N ILE A 2 -19.14 -24.18 6.45
CA ILE A 2 -17.73 -23.83 6.14
C ILE A 2 -17.48 -22.41 6.64
N ASN A 3 -16.67 -22.27 7.68
CA ASN A 3 -16.22 -20.95 8.15
C ASN A 3 -15.12 -20.41 7.23
N LYS A 4 -15.49 -19.45 6.38
CA LYS A 4 -14.55 -18.78 5.49
C LYS A 4 -13.76 -17.72 6.24
N GLU A 5 -12.42 -17.85 6.25
CA GLU A 5 -11.56 -16.80 6.79
C GLU A 5 -11.77 -15.46 6.06
N SER A 6 -11.71 -14.36 6.80
CA SER A 6 -11.84 -13.03 6.22
C SER A 6 -10.70 -12.74 5.24
N SER A 7 -11.03 -12.07 4.13
CA SER A 7 -10.03 -11.63 3.13
C SER A 7 -8.94 -10.74 3.76
N THR A 8 -9.30 -9.97 4.79
CA THR A 8 -8.37 -9.16 5.59
C THR A 8 -7.36 -10.01 6.34
N SER A 9 -7.79 -11.10 6.99
CA SER A 9 -6.89 -12.03 7.70
C SER A 9 -5.90 -12.66 6.74
N LEU A 10 -6.39 -13.20 5.62
CA LEU A 10 -5.57 -13.80 4.57
C LEU A 10 -4.55 -12.80 3.98
N ARG A 11 -4.96 -11.55 3.76
CA ARG A 11 -4.08 -10.47 3.29
C ARG A 11 -2.98 -10.14 4.30
N LYS A 12 -3.31 -10.05 5.60
CA LYS A 12 -2.33 -9.80 6.67
C LYS A 12 -1.29 -10.92 6.73
N LYS A 13 -1.71 -12.19 6.68
CA LYS A 13 -0.81 -13.36 6.64
C LYS A 13 0.18 -13.28 5.47
N ARG A 14 -0.31 -12.94 4.27
CA ARG A 14 0.56 -12.75 3.08
C ARG A 14 1.54 -11.59 3.25
N HIS A 15 1.09 -10.45 3.75
CA HIS A 15 1.95 -9.29 3.98
C HIS A 15 3.05 -9.59 5.00
N LEU A 16 2.73 -10.26 6.10
CA LEU A 16 3.73 -10.68 7.10
C LEU A 16 4.77 -11.60 6.49
N ARG A 17 4.36 -12.57 5.66
CA ARG A 17 5.30 -13.46 4.96
C ARG A 17 6.21 -12.70 4.00
N LEU A 18 5.68 -11.75 3.23
CA LEU A 18 6.47 -10.93 2.31
C LEU A 18 7.47 -10.02 3.04
N ARG A 19 7.06 -9.43 4.17
CA ARG A 19 7.90 -8.57 5.01
C ARG A 19 9.07 -9.30 5.69
N LYS A 20 9.09 -10.64 5.70
CA LYS A 20 10.28 -11.41 6.10
C LYS A 20 11.43 -11.29 5.10
N LYS A 21 11.13 -11.00 3.83
CA LYS A 21 12.12 -10.89 2.74
C LYS A 21 12.32 -9.45 2.27
N ILE A 22 11.25 -8.65 2.27
CA ILE A 22 11.25 -7.28 1.78
C ILE A 22 11.36 -6.35 2.98
N ILE A 23 12.53 -5.75 3.16
CA ILE A 23 12.84 -4.78 4.22
C ILE A 23 13.24 -3.47 3.53
N GLY A 24 12.65 -2.35 3.94
CA GLY A 24 12.98 -1.03 3.42
C GLY A 24 14.14 -0.42 4.18
N THR A 25 15.17 0.02 3.46
CA THR A 25 16.30 0.80 4.01
C THR A 25 16.21 2.25 3.54
N SER A 26 17.06 3.14 4.06
CA SER A 26 17.08 4.54 3.63
C SER A 26 17.45 4.70 2.15
N GLU A 27 18.34 3.86 1.62
CA GLU A 27 18.72 3.84 0.20
C GLU A 27 17.62 3.23 -0.69
N ARG A 28 16.92 2.21 -0.17
CA ARG A 28 15.85 1.52 -0.88
C ARG A 28 14.65 1.33 0.03
N PRO A 29 13.81 2.37 0.20
CA PRO A 29 12.67 2.30 1.08
C PRO A 29 11.59 1.36 0.52
N ARG A 30 10.79 0.78 1.42
CA ARG A 30 9.78 -0.20 1.06
C ARG A 30 8.48 0.48 0.66
N LEU A 31 7.98 0.15 -0.53
CA LEU A 31 6.64 0.52 -0.97
C LEU A 31 5.58 -0.36 -0.30
N ASN A 32 4.62 0.26 0.37
CA ASN A 32 3.48 -0.40 1.01
C ASN A 32 2.19 0.01 0.28
N VAL A 33 1.41 -0.98 -0.16
CA VAL A 33 0.17 -0.75 -0.91
C VAL A 33 -1.02 -1.32 -0.13
N PHE A 34 -2.06 -0.51 0.02
CA PHE A 34 -3.35 -0.93 0.53
C PHE A 34 -4.45 -0.66 -0.50
N TYR A 35 -5.17 -1.72 -0.87
CA TYR A 35 -6.32 -1.65 -1.74
C TYR A 35 -7.57 -2.13 -1.02
N SER A 36 -8.64 -1.35 -1.14
CA SER A 36 -10.00 -1.70 -0.73
C SER A 36 -10.97 -1.34 -1.85
N LYS A 37 -12.24 -1.75 -1.71
CA LYS A 37 -13.28 -1.42 -2.71
C LYS A 37 -13.49 0.09 -2.87
N LYS A 38 -13.26 0.87 -1.81
CA LYS A 38 -13.54 2.31 -1.77
C LYS A 38 -12.30 3.18 -1.92
N TYR A 39 -11.14 2.67 -1.48
CA TYR A 39 -9.94 3.48 -1.37
C TYR A 39 -8.69 2.69 -1.73
N PHE A 40 -7.77 3.39 -2.38
CA PHE A 40 -6.39 3.00 -2.64
C PHE A 40 -5.42 3.93 -1.91
N TYR A 41 -4.41 3.35 -1.26
CA TYR A 41 -3.38 4.04 -0.50
C TYR A 41 -2.02 3.44 -0.79
N VAL A 42 -1.01 4.31 -0.87
CA VAL A 42 0.38 3.91 -1.07
C VAL A 42 1.28 4.71 -0.13
N GLN A 43 2.29 4.07 0.43
CA GLN A 43 3.27 4.68 1.34
C GLN A 43 4.68 4.19 1.00
N ILE A 44 5.66 5.07 1.09
CA ILE A 44 7.08 4.74 1.06
C ILE A 44 7.63 4.81 2.48
N ILE A 45 8.19 3.70 2.96
CA ILE A 45 8.55 3.53 4.38
C ILE A 45 10.02 3.12 4.49
N ASP A 46 10.76 3.79 5.36
CA ASP A 46 12.05 3.33 5.85
C ASP A 46 11.84 2.50 7.12
N ASP A 47 12.08 1.19 7.05
CA ASP A 47 11.85 0.27 8.17
C ASP A 47 12.94 0.37 9.25
N LYS A 48 14.15 0.83 8.90
CA LYS A 48 15.26 1.01 9.85
C LYS A 48 14.98 2.16 10.80
N ASN A 49 14.58 3.30 10.22
CA ASN A 49 14.24 4.50 10.97
C ASN A 49 12.77 4.51 11.45
N LYS A 50 11.94 3.58 10.96
CA LYS A 50 10.49 3.47 11.24
C LYS A 50 9.72 4.74 10.85
N VAL A 51 10.16 5.42 9.80
CA VAL A 51 9.56 6.65 9.29
C VAL A 51 8.88 6.39 7.95
N THR A 52 7.71 7.00 7.74
CA THR A 52 7.08 7.06 6.41
C THR A 52 7.58 8.31 5.71
N LEU A 53 8.28 8.14 4.60
CA LEU A 53 8.90 9.23 3.85
C LEU A 53 7.87 10.02 3.06
N CYS A 54 7.01 9.31 2.31
CA CYS A 54 5.92 9.93 1.58
C CYS A 54 4.72 8.97 1.48
N SER A 55 3.55 9.53 1.18
CA SER A 55 2.33 8.77 1.00
C SER A 55 1.41 9.42 -0.02
N ALA A 56 0.52 8.63 -0.60
CA ALA A 56 -0.49 9.08 -1.55
C ALA A 56 -1.80 8.32 -1.33
N HIS A 57 -2.92 9.02 -1.47
CA HIS A 57 -4.26 8.46 -1.27
C HIS A 57 -5.19 8.86 -2.42
N SER A 58 -5.97 7.89 -2.90
CA SER A 58 -7.10 8.10 -3.83
C SER A 58 -8.09 9.23 -3.48
N LYS A 59 -8.15 9.68 -2.23
CA LYS A 59 -9.00 10.80 -1.82
C LYS A 59 -8.41 12.16 -2.25
N GLU A 60 -7.09 12.25 -2.38
CA GLU A 60 -6.39 13.46 -2.84
C GLU A 60 -6.80 13.81 -4.29
N ILE A 61 -7.06 12.80 -5.10
CA ILE A 61 -7.51 12.95 -6.50
C ILE A 61 -9.04 12.91 -6.67
N LYS A 62 -9.82 12.95 -5.56
CA LYS A 62 -11.29 12.90 -5.57
C LYS A 62 -11.87 11.75 -6.41
N ALA A 63 -11.20 10.60 -6.43
CA ALA A 63 -11.67 9.44 -7.19
C ALA A 63 -12.96 8.88 -6.58
N SER A 64 -14.02 8.76 -7.39
CA SER A 64 -15.30 8.17 -7.00
C SER A 64 -15.27 6.63 -7.08
N ILE A 65 -14.52 6.09 -8.05
CA ILE A 65 -14.39 4.65 -8.31
C ILE A 65 -12.90 4.31 -8.37
N ILE A 66 -12.48 3.27 -7.66
CA ILE A 66 -11.11 2.78 -7.73
C ILE A 66 -10.98 1.82 -8.92
N ASN A 67 -10.15 2.21 -9.89
CA ASN A 67 -9.84 1.44 -11.08
C ASN A 67 -8.32 1.54 -11.40
N ASN A 68 -7.90 0.93 -12.50
CA ASN A 68 -6.49 0.92 -12.90
C ASN A 68 -5.95 2.33 -13.23
N LYS A 69 -6.82 3.25 -13.68
CA LYS A 69 -6.42 4.65 -13.96
C LYS A 69 -6.04 5.36 -12.66
N VAL A 70 -6.88 5.24 -11.63
CA VAL A 70 -6.62 5.75 -10.28
C VAL A 70 -5.32 5.20 -9.70
N ALA A 71 -5.03 3.92 -9.90
CA ALA A 71 -3.77 3.33 -9.46
C ALA A 71 -2.55 3.93 -10.19
N ALA A 72 -2.65 4.19 -11.49
CA ALA A 72 -1.59 4.84 -12.28
C ALA A 72 -1.37 6.29 -11.85
N ASP A 73 -2.45 7.03 -11.58
CA ASP A 73 -2.37 8.43 -11.14
C ASP A 73 -1.72 8.55 -9.75
N ILE A 74 -2.08 7.66 -8.82
CA ILE A 74 -1.44 7.58 -7.50
C ILE A 74 0.04 7.19 -7.63
N GLY A 75 0.38 6.31 -8.58
CA GLY A 75 1.76 5.99 -8.92
C GLY A 75 2.56 7.20 -9.40
N ARG A 76 1.98 8.06 -10.25
CA ARG A 76 2.64 9.32 -10.65
C ARG A 76 2.81 10.27 -9.46
N ILE A 77 1.78 10.44 -8.64
CA ILE A 77 1.84 11.33 -7.47
C ILE A 77 2.96 10.92 -6.53
N ILE A 78 3.10 9.63 -6.23
CA ILE A 78 4.13 9.17 -5.30
C ILE A 78 5.54 9.21 -5.90
N ALA A 79 5.68 9.15 -7.23
CA ALA A 79 6.95 9.30 -7.91
C ALA A 79 7.45 10.76 -7.92
N HIS A 80 6.54 11.73 -7.87
CA HIS A 80 6.88 13.16 -7.80
C HIS A 80 7.11 13.68 -6.38
N LYS A 81 6.75 12.92 -5.34
CA LYS A 81 6.99 13.27 -3.93
C LYS A 81 8.34 12.75 -3.47
#